data_AF-A0A3E0NWG5-F1
#
_entry.id   AF-A0A3E0NWG5-F1
#
_cell.length_a   1.000
_cell.length_b   1.000
_cell.length_c   1.000
_cell.angle_alpha   90.00
_cell.angle_beta   90.00
_cell.angle_gamma   90.00
#
_symmetry.space_group_name_H-M   'P 1'
#
loop_
_entity.id
_entity.type
_entity.pdbx_description
1 polymer ?
#
loop_
_entity_poly.entity_id
_entity_poly.type
_entity_poly.pdbx_seq_one_letter_code
_entity_poly.pdbx_strand_id
1 'polypeptide(L)'
;MTDTSLAAATRDSAAQQPEAAAFSPPGLREYAGLTVCLVAYGILLTWAATRSGPVPQPEAILGPVALQLGLTAAVWLLMVGFRNYSVLSGLISGEYFRAYQALHAPPDWVERPARAFNNLMQVPTLFYLACLFLVLFERLDHQAVLLGWIYASTRLLHAVAYIGWNYLPARFGAWLASCVCLIVLWVRLLLG
;
A
#
# COMPACT_ATOMS: atom_id res chain seq x y z
N MET A 1 48.04 -32.19 4.26
CA MET A 1 47.08 -32.79 5.22
C MET A 1 46.17 -31.67 5.75
N THR A 2 45.48 -30.95 4.85
CA THR A 2 44.78 -29.69 5.18
C THR A 2 43.55 -29.41 4.33
N ASP A 3 43.15 -30.29 3.39
CA ASP A 3 41.93 -30.09 2.57
C ASP A 3 40.67 -30.74 3.14
N THR A 4 40.82 -31.73 4.01
CA THR A 4 39.68 -32.51 4.53
C THR A 4 38.86 -31.71 5.56
N SER A 5 39.48 -30.72 6.23
CA SER A 5 38.83 -29.88 7.25
C SER A 5 37.94 -28.78 6.65
N LEU A 6 38.31 -28.23 5.49
CA LEU A 6 37.56 -27.15 4.84
C LEU A 6 36.30 -27.69 4.15
N ALA A 7 36.39 -28.89 3.55
CA ALA A 7 35.26 -29.59 2.95
C ALA A 7 34.24 -30.12 3.98
N ALA A 8 34.69 -30.44 5.21
CA ALA A 8 33.79 -30.82 6.31
C ALA A 8 33.02 -29.60 6.86
N ALA A 9 33.70 -28.46 7.05
CA ALA A 9 33.07 -27.22 7.55
C ALA A 9 32.04 -26.61 6.56
N THR A 10 32.26 -26.76 5.25
CA THR A 10 31.28 -26.32 4.23
C THR A 10 30.06 -27.24 4.12
N ARG A 11 30.20 -28.54 4.42
CA ARG A 11 29.07 -29.46 4.45
C ARG A 11 28.15 -29.24 5.66
N ASP A 12 28.73 -28.95 6.83
CA ASP A 12 27.93 -28.64 8.03
C ASP A 12 27.18 -27.31 7.89
N SER A 13 27.79 -26.28 7.29
CA SER A 13 27.12 -24.99 7.08
C SER A 13 26.00 -25.04 6.03
N ALA A 14 26.02 -26.00 5.10
CA ALA A 14 24.97 -26.19 4.10
C ALA A 14 23.78 -26.99 4.62
N ALA A 15 23.97 -27.80 5.67
CA ALA A 15 22.95 -28.67 6.24
C ALA A 15 22.04 -27.96 7.27
N GLN A 16 22.30 -26.67 7.56
CA GLN A 16 21.64 -25.94 8.64
C GLN A 16 20.99 -24.62 8.19
N GLN A 17 20.67 -24.50 6.90
CA GLN A 17 19.62 -23.56 6.50
C GLN A 17 18.27 -24.24 6.74
N PRO A 18 17.42 -23.73 7.67
CA PRO A 18 16.07 -24.26 7.79
C PRO A 18 15.42 -24.14 6.42
N GLU A 19 14.95 -25.27 5.88
CA GLU A 19 14.21 -25.35 4.63
C GLU A 19 13.10 -24.29 4.69
N ALA A 20 13.32 -23.17 4.00
CA ALA A 20 12.39 -22.05 4.03
C ALA A 20 11.06 -22.62 3.53
N ALA A 21 10.07 -22.71 4.43
CA ALA A 21 8.77 -23.33 4.13
C ALA A 21 8.31 -22.83 2.75
N ALA A 22 8.19 -23.77 1.80
CA ALA A 22 7.96 -23.44 0.41
C ALA A 22 6.76 -22.49 0.30
N PHE A 23 6.97 -21.32 -0.33
CA PHE A 23 5.91 -20.34 -0.54
C PHE A 23 4.73 -21.03 -1.23
N SER A 24 3.64 -21.20 -0.49
CA SER A 24 2.39 -21.71 -1.04
C SER A 24 1.61 -20.52 -1.55
N PRO A 25 1.49 -20.34 -2.88
CA PRO A 25 0.74 -19.22 -3.42
C PRO A 25 -0.72 -19.31 -2.96
N PRO A 26 -1.38 -18.16 -2.76
CA PRO A 26 -2.78 -18.16 -2.39
C PRO A 26 -3.62 -18.94 -3.41
N GLY A 27 -4.56 -19.74 -2.93
CA GLY A 27 -5.42 -20.57 -3.76
C GLY A 27 -6.50 -19.77 -4.46
N LEU A 28 -7.06 -20.34 -5.54
CA LEU A 28 -8.14 -19.71 -6.32
C LEU A 28 -9.33 -19.25 -5.46
N ARG A 29 -9.63 -19.97 -4.36
CA ARG A 29 -10.71 -19.66 -3.43
C ARG A 29 -10.50 -18.33 -2.68
N GLU A 30 -9.25 -17.98 -2.37
CA GLU A 30 -8.92 -16.72 -1.69
C GLU A 30 -9.07 -15.53 -2.65
N TYR A 31 -8.64 -15.70 -3.91
CA TYR A 31 -8.89 -14.72 -4.97
C TYR A 31 -10.37 -14.59 -5.31
N ALA A 32 -11.13 -15.69 -5.30
CA ALA A 32 -12.57 -15.65 -5.50
C ALA A 32 -13.28 -14.88 -4.37
N GLY A 33 -12.91 -15.13 -3.11
CA GLY A 33 -13.43 -14.38 -1.96
C GLY A 33 -13.14 -12.87 -2.09
N LEU A 34 -11.91 -12.52 -2.46
CA LEU A 34 -11.51 -11.14 -2.72
C LEU A 34 -12.33 -10.51 -3.86
N THR A 35 -12.55 -11.27 -4.94
CA THR A 35 -13.32 -10.81 -6.10
C THR A 35 -14.78 -10.54 -5.72
N VAL A 36 -15.39 -11.40 -4.90
CA VAL A 36 -16.74 -11.16 -4.35
C VAL A 36 -16.75 -9.90 -3.47
N CYS A 37 -15.76 -9.72 -2.60
CA CYS A 37 -15.64 -8.51 -1.79
C CYS A 37 -15.50 -7.24 -2.65
N LEU A 38 -14.72 -7.30 -3.73
CA LEU A 38 -14.53 -6.18 -4.66
C LEU A 38 -15.80 -5.83 -5.43
N VAL A 39 -16.55 -6.85 -5.87
CA VAL A 39 -17.85 -6.67 -6.52
C VAL A 39 -18.87 -6.11 -5.54
N ALA A 40 -18.95 -6.67 -4.33
CA ALA A 40 -19.85 -6.17 -3.28
C ALA A 40 -19.52 -4.73 -2.89
N TYR A 41 -18.24 -4.40 -2.79
CA TYR A 41 -17.77 -3.04 -2.57
C TYR A 41 -18.13 -2.13 -3.74
N GLY A 42 -17.95 -2.55 -5.00
CA GLY A 42 -18.40 -1.81 -6.18
C GLY A 42 -19.91 -1.57 -6.24
N ILE A 43 -20.72 -2.55 -5.80
CA ILE A 43 -22.17 -2.43 -5.67
C ILE A 43 -22.52 -1.45 -4.55
N LEU A 44 -21.87 -1.56 -3.39
CA LEU A 44 -22.06 -0.64 -2.27
C LEU A 44 -21.69 0.79 -2.66
N LEU A 45 -20.60 0.97 -3.42
CA LEU A 45 -20.18 2.24 -4.00
C LEU A 45 -21.25 2.81 -4.92
N THR A 46 -21.75 2.01 -5.85
CA THR A 46 -22.80 2.42 -6.79
C THR A 46 -24.10 2.77 -6.05
N TRP A 47 -24.51 1.96 -5.09
CA TRP A 47 -25.69 2.18 -4.27
C TRP A 47 -25.56 3.42 -3.37
N ALA A 48 -24.38 3.69 -2.83
CA ALA A 48 -24.16 4.90 -2.05
C ALA A 48 -24.05 6.13 -2.97
N ALA A 49 -23.53 5.96 -4.18
CA ALA A 49 -23.45 6.97 -5.23
C ALA A 49 -24.83 7.39 -5.79
N THR A 50 -25.90 6.64 -5.54
CA THR A 50 -27.26 7.02 -5.94
C THR A 50 -28.05 7.72 -4.83
N ARG A 51 -27.47 7.85 -3.62
CA ARG A 51 -28.10 8.61 -2.53
C ARG A 51 -27.74 10.08 -2.64
N SER A 52 -28.73 10.92 -2.88
CA SER A 52 -28.57 12.37 -2.86
C SER A 52 -28.74 12.90 -1.43
N GLY A 53 -27.81 13.76 -1.00
CA GLY A 53 -27.92 14.54 0.24
C GLY A 53 -27.83 16.04 -0.08
N PRO A 54 -27.94 16.92 0.94
CA PRO A 54 -27.66 18.34 0.76
C PRO A 54 -26.26 18.56 0.17
N VAL A 55 -26.09 19.63 -0.61
CA VAL A 55 -24.78 20.00 -1.18
C VAL A 55 -23.80 20.21 -0.02
N PRO A 56 -22.70 19.43 0.04
CA PRO A 56 -21.72 19.56 1.11
C PRO A 56 -20.93 20.85 0.97
N GLN A 57 -20.49 21.39 2.10
CA GLN A 57 -19.52 22.49 2.09
C GLN A 57 -18.17 21.99 1.53
N PRO A 58 -17.38 22.84 0.84
CA PRO A 58 -16.08 22.46 0.28
C PRO A 58 -15.14 21.80 1.29
N GLU A 59 -15.16 22.24 2.55
CA GLU A 59 -14.37 21.69 3.65
C GLU A 59 -14.63 20.19 3.93
N ALA A 60 -15.76 19.63 3.51
CA ALA A 60 -16.08 18.23 3.73
C ALA A 60 -15.09 17.26 3.06
N ILE A 61 -14.47 17.66 1.94
CA ILE A 61 -13.46 16.84 1.25
C ILE A 61 -12.10 16.86 1.96
N LEU A 62 -11.87 17.79 2.89
CA LEU A 62 -10.60 17.91 3.60
C LEU A 62 -10.33 16.74 4.55
N GLY A 63 -11.36 16.11 5.11
CA GLY A 63 -11.21 14.93 5.96
C GLY A 63 -10.49 13.77 5.25
N PRO A 64 -11.02 13.29 4.11
CA PRO A 64 -10.35 12.30 3.27
C PRO A 64 -8.94 12.69 2.83
N VAL A 65 -8.76 13.95 2.43
CA VAL A 65 -7.45 14.49 2.00
C VAL A 65 -6.45 14.46 3.16
N ALA A 66 -6.85 14.88 4.35
CA ALA A 66 -6.03 14.87 5.55
C ALA A 66 -5.68 13.45 5.99
N LEU A 67 -6.62 12.50 5.91
CA LEU A 67 -6.34 11.09 6.17
C LEU A 67 -5.29 10.54 5.21
N GLN A 68 -5.44 10.80 3.91
CA GLN A 68 -4.49 10.32 2.90
C GLN A 68 -3.11 10.97 3.08
N LEU A 69 -3.05 12.25 3.44
CA LEU A 69 -1.81 12.98 3.69
C LEU A 69 -1.12 12.47 4.95
N GLY A 70 -1.87 12.32 6.04
CA GLY A 70 -1.39 11.78 7.29
C GLY A 70 -0.85 10.36 7.12
N LEU A 71 -1.52 9.52 6.33
CA LEU A 71 -1.04 8.19 5.99
C LEU A 71 0.30 8.23 5.25
N THR A 72 0.42 9.06 4.21
CA THR A 72 1.67 9.20 3.45
C THR A 72 2.81 9.68 4.36
N ALA A 73 2.55 10.68 5.21
CA ALA A 73 3.53 11.19 6.17
C ALA A 73 3.94 10.13 7.21
N ALA A 74 2.98 9.38 7.76
CA ALA A 74 3.26 8.32 8.72
C ALA A 74 4.13 7.21 8.10
N VAL A 75 3.82 6.75 6.88
CA VAL A 75 4.60 5.72 6.20
C VAL A 75 6.00 6.23 5.81
N TRP A 76 6.12 7.52 5.46
CA TRP A 76 7.43 8.16 5.25
C TRP A 76 8.28 8.14 6.53
N LEU A 77 7.71 8.53 7.67
CA LEU A 77 8.41 8.50 8.96
C LEU A 77 8.81 7.08 9.36
N LEU A 78 7.94 6.08 9.13
CA LEU A 78 8.27 4.66 9.36
C LEU A 78 9.44 4.21 8.48
N MET A 79 9.43 4.57 7.20
CA MET A 79 10.54 4.27 6.28
C MET A 79 11.86 4.89 6.77
N VAL A 80 11.86 6.18 7.11
CA VAL A 80 13.06 6.87 7.61
C VAL A 80 13.55 6.23 8.92
N GLY A 81 12.63 5.94 9.84
CA GLY A 81 12.95 5.31 11.12
C GLY A 81 13.59 3.93 10.96
N PHE A 82 12.99 3.04 10.17
CA PHE A 82 13.51 1.69 9.97
C PHE A 82 14.83 1.65 9.20
N ARG A 83 15.02 2.54 8.22
CA ARG A 83 16.29 2.68 7.49
C ARG A 83 17.41 3.21 8.38
N ASN A 84 17.15 4.27 9.14
CA ASN A 84 18.16 4.82 10.03
C ASN A 84 18.52 3.81 11.12
N TYR A 85 17.53 3.14 11.70
CA TYR A 85 17.77 2.09 12.68
C TYR A 85 18.62 0.95 12.11
N SER A 86 18.34 0.46 10.89
CA SER A 86 19.11 -0.64 10.29
C SER A 86 20.57 -0.27 9.98
N VAL A 87 20.84 0.99 9.61
CA VAL A 87 22.22 1.48 9.42
C VAL A 87 22.92 1.68 10.76
N LEU A 88 22.27 2.35 11.72
CA LEU A 88 22.87 2.68 13.02
C LEU A 88 23.12 1.44 13.89
N SER A 89 22.31 0.39 13.73
CA SER A 89 22.51 -0.91 14.40
C SER A 89 23.51 -1.82 13.69
N GLY A 90 24.05 -1.41 12.53
CA GLY A 90 24.98 -2.22 11.74
C GLY A 90 24.34 -3.41 11.01
N LEU A 91 23.00 -3.51 10.99
CA LEU A 91 22.28 -4.56 10.26
C LEU A 91 22.44 -4.44 8.74
N ILE A 92 22.57 -3.21 8.24
CA ILE A 92 22.76 -2.90 6.82
C ILE A 92 23.86 -1.85 6.69
N SER A 93 24.81 -2.04 5.77
CA SER A 93 25.84 -1.05 5.51
C SER A 93 25.26 0.19 4.81
N GLY A 94 25.79 1.38 5.11
CA GLY A 94 25.40 2.60 4.38
C GLY A 94 25.70 2.54 2.88
N GLU A 95 26.61 1.67 2.45
CA GLU A 95 26.90 1.41 1.03
C GLU A 95 25.71 0.81 0.29
N TYR A 96 24.90 -0.03 0.95
CA TYR A 96 23.68 -0.57 0.37
C TYR A 96 22.77 0.55 -0.12
N PHE A 97 22.48 1.54 0.73
CA PHE A 97 21.59 2.65 0.36
C PHE A 97 22.23 3.61 -0.66
N ARG A 98 23.56 3.64 -0.76
CA ARG A 98 24.30 4.47 -1.71
C ARG A 98 24.28 3.89 -3.12
N ALA A 99 24.50 2.58 -3.25
CA ALA A 99 24.59 1.88 -4.53
C ALA A 99 23.27 1.19 -4.93
N TYR A 100 22.33 1.05 -3.99
CA TYR A 100 21.15 0.20 -4.09
C TYR A 100 21.46 -1.23 -4.56
N GLN A 101 22.67 -1.69 -4.25
CA GLN A 101 23.22 -2.98 -4.61
C GLN A 101 23.79 -3.62 -3.35
N ALA A 102 23.48 -4.88 -3.12
CA ALA A 102 24.12 -5.66 -2.07
C ALA A 102 24.34 -7.08 -2.55
N LEU A 103 25.41 -7.69 -2.05
CA LEU A 103 25.66 -9.11 -2.22
C LEU A 103 24.53 -9.95 -1.57
N HIS A 104 23.87 -9.40 -0.54
CA HIS A 104 22.78 -10.03 0.22
C HIS A 104 21.62 -9.04 0.38
N ALA A 105 20.39 -9.48 0.14
CA ALA A 105 19.21 -8.61 0.24
C ALA A 105 18.97 -8.15 1.69
N PRO A 106 18.57 -6.89 1.93
CA PRO A 106 18.23 -6.42 3.26
C PRO A 106 16.98 -7.15 3.81
N PRO A 107 16.80 -7.20 5.13
CA PRO A 107 15.58 -7.71 5.74
C PRO A 107 14.33 -7.01 5.21
N ASP A 108 13.28 -7.77 4.92
CA ASP A 108 12.10 -7.26 4.23
C ASP A 108 11.40 -6.12 5.02
N TRP A 109 11.45 -6.16 6.35
CA TRP A 109 10.87 -5.09 7.19
C TRP A 109 11.52 -3.72 6.99
N VAL A 110 12.76 -3.64 6.49
CA VAL A 110 13.43 -2.37 6.17
C VAL A 110 12.90 -1.78 4.86
N GLU A 111 12.72 -2.61 3.83
CA GLU A 111 12.32 -2.15 2.50
C GLU A 111 10.80 -2.08 2.31
N ARG A 112 10.00 -2.80 3.11
CA ARG A 112 8.53 -2.78 3.02
C ARG A 112 7.93 -1.37 3.16
N PRO A 113 8.28 -0.55 4.17
CA PRO A 113 7.76 0.82 4.25
C PRO A 113 8.22 1.69 3.08
N ALA A 114 9.43 1.49 2.57
CA ALA A 114 9.93 2.25 1.41
C ALA A 114 9.10 1.98 0.15
N ARG A 115 8.80 0.69 -0.12
CA ARG A 115 7.93 0.31 -1.24
C ARG A 115 6.48 0.79 -1.03
N ALA A 116 5.97 0.72 0.19
CA ALA A 116 4.65 1.24 0.53
C ALA A 116 4.57 2.76 0.35
N PHE A 117 5.60 3.50 0.76
CA PHE A 117 5.71 4.95 0.57
C PHE A 117 5.71 5.30 -0.92
N ASN A 118 6.53 4.64 -1.73
CA ASN A 118 6.55 4.86 -3.18
C ASN A 118 5.17 4.63 -3.81
N ASN A 119 4.46 3.57 -3.38
CA ASN A 119 3.09 3.31 -3.85
C ASN A 119 2.10 4.43 -3.42
N LEU A 120 2.28 5.01 -2.22
CA LEU A 120 1.48 6.14 -1.72
C LEU A 120 1.80 7.47 -2.41
N MET A 121 2.92 7.60 -3.10
CA MET A 121 3.25 8.81 -3.87
C MET A 121 2.73 8.79 -5.31
N GLN A 122 2.37 7.61 -5.84
CA GLN A 122 1.91 7.48 -7.23
C GLN A 122 0.40 7.71 -7.35
N VAL A 123 -0.40 6.75 -6.88
CA VAL A 123 -1.86 6.77 -7.08
C VAL A 123 -2.55 7.88 -6.26
N PRO A 124 -2.20 8.13 -4.99
CA PRO A 124 -2.81 9.20 -4.20
C PRO A 124 -2.60 10.62 -4.73
N THR A 125 -1.57 10.87 -5.52
CA THR A 125 -1.37 12.17 -6.16
C THR A 125 -2.52 12.51 -7.10
N LEU A 126 -3.05 11.52 -7.82
CA LEU A 126 -4.22 11.69 -8.69
C LEU A 126 -5.52 11.90 -7.88
N PHE A 127 -5.60 11.37 -6.65
CA PHE A 127 -6.71 11.62 -5.75
C PHE A 127 -6.74 13.07 -5.27
N TYR A 128 -5.59 13.61 -4.82
CA TYR A 128 -5.51 15.02 -4.43
C TYR A 128 -5.91 15.95 -5.58
N LEU A 129 -5.47 15.64 -6.80
CA LEU A 129 -5.82 16.41 -7.98
C LEU A 129 -7.33 16.37 -8.27
N ALA A 130 -7.96 15.19 -8.17
CA ALA A 130 -9.41 15.05 -8.32
C ALA A 130 -10.18 15.89 -7.27
N CYS A 131 -9.77 15.81 -5.99
CA CYS A 131 -10.38 16.60 -4.92
C CYS A 131 -10.23 18.11 -5.16
N LEU A 132 -9.06 18.55 -5.61
CA LEU A 132 -8.82 19.95 -5.95
C LEU A 132 -9.75 20.41 -7.08
N PHE A 133 -9.89 19.62 -8.15
CA PHE A 133 -10.77 19.97 -9.27
C PHE A 133 -12.25 19.90 -8.93
N LEU A 134 -12.69 18.98 -8.07
CA LEU A 134 -14.06 18.94 -7.57
C LEU A 134 -14.43 20.25 -6.85
N VAL A 135 -13.52 20.79 -6.05
CA VAL A 135 -13.72 22.07 -5.37
C VAL A 135 -13.62 23.24 -6.36
N LEU A 136 -12.60 23.25 -7.22
CA LEU A 136 -12.33 24.34 -8.16
C LEU A 136 -13.46 24.55 -9.18
N PHE A 137 -14.06 23.46 -9.66
CA PHE A 137 -15.17 23.51 -10.63
C PHE A 137 -16.54 23.53 -9.97
N GLU A 138 -16.62 23.65 -8.64
CA GLU A 138 -17.86 23.64 -7.87
C GLU A 138 -18.72 22.39 -8.13
N ARG A 139 -18.06 21.25 -8.38
CA ARG A 139 -18.67 19.94 -8.68
C ARG A 139 -18.68 19.00 -7.48
N LEU A 140 -18.43 19.52 -6.28
CA LEU A 140 -18.41 18.73 -5.07
C LEU A 140 -19.83 18.38 -4.63
N ASP A 141 -20.16 17.10 -4.64
CA ASP A 141 -21.42 16.56 -4.12
C ASP A 141 -21.18 15.57 -2.97
N HIS A 142 -22.26 15.14 -2.32
CA HIS A 142 -22.20 14.22 -1.19
C HIS A 142 -21.51 12.90 -1.55
N GLN A 143 -21.67 12.45 -2.79
CA GLN A 143 -21.20 11.15 -3.26
C GLN A 143 -19.69 11.21 -3.53
N ALA A 144 -19.17 12.32 -4.04
CA ALA A 144 -17.75 12.59 -4.19
C ALA A 144 -17.03 12.63 -2.84
N VAL A 145 -17.63 13.24 -1.80
CA VAL A 145 -17.09 13.21 -0.43
C VAL A 145 -17.03 11.79 0.12
N LEU A 146 -18.10 11.01 -0.06
CA LEU A 146 -18.14 9.62 0.38
C LEU A 146 -17.09 8.76 -0.35
N LEU A 147 -16.96 8.91 -1.66
CA LEU A 147 -15.91 8.26 -2.45
C LEU A 147 -14.52 8.64 -1.95
N GLY A 148 -14.31 9.89 -1.53
CA GLY A 148 -13.06 10.31 -0.90
C GLY A 148 -12.75 9.52 0.36
N TRP A 149 -13.71 9.41 1.29
CA TRP A 149 -13.53 8.63 2.52
C TRP A 149 -13.24 7.16 2.25
N ILE A 150 -13.98 6.58 1.31
CA ILE A 150 -13.84 5.18 0.93
C ILE A 150 -12.46 4.94 0.27
N TYR A 151 -12.01 5.85 -0.59
CA TYR A 151 -10.66 5.83 -1.15
C TYR A 151 -9.59 5.86 -0.05
N ALA A 152 -9.60 6.88 0.81
CA ALA A 152 -8.57 7.10 1.82
C ALA A 152 -8.51 5.96 2.86
N SER A 153 -9.66 5.46 3.31
CA SER A 153 -9.73 4.31 4.23
C SER A 153 -9.21 3.02 3.60
N THR A 154 -9.53 2.76 2.33
CA THR A 154 -9.00 1.60 1.61
C THR A 154 -7.49 1.69 1.44
N ARG A 155 -6.94 2.90 1.22
CA ARG A 155 -5.48 3.12 1.17
C ARG A 155 -4.81 2.87 2.52
N LEU A 156 -5.46 3.24 3.63
CA LEU A 156 -5.00 2.89 4.98
C LEU A 156 -4.94 1.37 5.16
N LEU A 157 -6.02 0.65 4.83
CA LEU A 157 -6.06 -0.82 4.90
C LEU A 157 -4.96 -1.46 4.04
N HIS A 158 -4.75 -0.96 2.82
CA HIS A 158 -3.68 -1.42 1.94
C HIS A 158 -2.30 -1.24 2.58
N ALA A 159 -2.01 -0.05 3.13
CA ALA A 159 -0.72 0.24 3.76
C ALA A 159 -0.48 -0.64 5.00
N VAL A 160 -1.50 -0.84 5.84
CA VAL A 160 -1.42 -1.73 7.00
C VAL A 160 -1.18 -3.18 6.56
N ALA A 161 -1.89 -3.67 5.54
CA ALA A 161 -1.67 -5.00 4.99
C ALA A 161 -0.27 -5.16 4.39
N TYR A 162 0.24 -4.12 3.71
CA TYR A 162 1.55 -4.13 3.08
C TYR A 162 2.69 -4.12 4.11
N ILE A 163 2.60 -3.29 5.16
CA ILE A 163 3.66 -3.09 6.16
C ILE A 163 3.57 -4.07 7.33
N GLY A 164 2.35 -4.48 7.72
CA GLY A 164 2.10 -5.43 8.81
C GLY A 164 2.17 -6.89 8.34
N TRP A 165 1.08 -7.40 7.75
CA TRP A 165 0.91 -8.84 7.50
C TRP A 165 1.56 -9.38 6.22
N ASN A 166 1.86 -8.52 5.23
CA ASN A 166 2.38 -8.90 3.92
C ASN A 166 1.50 -9.90 3.15
N TYR A 167 0.21 -10.01 3.49
CA TYR A 167 -0.69 -10.96 2.84
C TYR A 167 -1.09 -10.45 1.44
N LEU A 168 -0.60 -11.15 0.42
CA LEU A 168 -0.67 -10.73 -0.98
C LEU A 168 -2.11 -10.48 -1.49
N PRO A 169 -3.10 -11.36 -1.24
CA PRO A 169 -4.46 -11.15 -1.71
C PRO A 169 -5.10 -9.90 -1.09
N ALA A 170 -4.97 -9.71 0.22
CA ALA A 170 -5.54 -8.54 0.89
C ALA A 170 -4.93 -7.23 0.39
N ARG A 171 -3.60 -7.16 0.22
CA ARG A 171 -2.98 -5.93 -0.30
C ARG A 171 -3.41 -5.68 -1.76
N PHE A 172 -3.47 -6.72 -2.60
CA PHE A 172 -3.90 -6.54 -3.99
C PHE A 172 -5.35 -6.07 -4.07
N GLY A 173 -6.25 -6.67 -3.29
CA GLY A 173 -7.66 -6.28 -3.26
C GLY A 173 -7.86 -4.85 -2.76
N ALA A 174 -7.21 -4.46 -1.67
CA ALA A 174 -7.29 -3.09 -1.18
C ALA A 174 -6.73 -2.09 -2.20
N TRP A 175 -5.59 -2.40 -2.83
CA TRP A 175 -5.05 -1.56 -3.91
C TRP A 175 -6.05 -1.41 -5.07
N LEU A 176 -6.60 -2.51 -5.58
CA LEU A 176 -7.54 -2.50 -6.70
C LEU A 176 -8.84 -1.76 -6.35
N ALA A 177 -9.40 -1.99 -5.16
CA ALA A 177 -10.58 -1.27 -4.65
C ALA A 177 -10.35 0.24 -4.60
N SER A 178 -9.17 0.69 -4.16
CA SER A 178 -8.82 2.11 -4.15
C SER A 178 -8.70 2.68 -5.56
N CYS A 179 -8.14 1.93 -6.51
CA CYS A 179 -8.05 2.35 -7.92
C CYS A 179 -9.43 2.48 -8.57
N VAL A 180 -10.33 1.52 -8.35
CA VAL A 180 -11.71 1.60 -8.86
C VAL A 180 -12.42 2.84 -8.30
N CYS A 181 -12.31 3.08 -6.98
CA CYS A 181 -12.90 4.25 -6.35
C CYS A 181 -12.37 5.57 -6.96
N LEU A 182 -11.07 5.64 -7.22
CA LEU A 182 -10.44 6.79 -7.86
C LEU A 182 -10.93 6.99 -9.30
N ILE A 183 -11.04 5.91 -10.10
CA ILE A 183 -11.58 5.98 -11.47
C ILE A 183 -13.02 6.50 -11.44
N VAL A 184 -13.87 5.99 -10.55
CA VAL A 184 -15.26 6.45 -10.40
C VAL A 184 -15.30 7.95 -10.04
N LEU A 185 -14.44 8.40 -9.13
CA LEU A 185 -14.33 9.81 -8.77
C LEU A 185 -13.98 10.70 -9.98
N TRP A 186 -13.01 10.29 -10.78
CA TRP A 186 -12.61 10.99 -12.01
C TRP A 186 -13.70 10.98 -13.07
N VAL A 187 -14.34 9.84 -13.31
CA VAL A 187 -15.45 9.72 -14.27
C VAL A 187 -16.58 10.67 -13.87
N ARG A 188 -16.93 10.73 -12.58
CA ARG A 188 -17.94 11.67 -12.08
C ARG A 188 -17.53 13.13 -12.26
N LEU A 189 -16.28 13.46 -11.95
CA LEU A 189 -15.75 14.81 -12.16
C LEU A 189 -15.84 15.23 -13.63
N LEU A 190 -15.52 14.33 -14.57
CA LEU A 190 -15.50 14.59 -16.01
C LEU A 190 -16.89 14.60 -16.65
N LEU A 191 -17.81 13.74 -16.18
CA LEU A 191 -19.19 13.67 -16.67
C LEU A 191 -20.14 14.66 -15.97
N GLY A 192 -19.67 15.28 -14.87
CA GLY A 192 -20.40 16.30 -14.13
C GLY A 192 -20.75 17.54 -14.95
#